data_AF-A0A0W0TQM7-F1
#
_entry.id   AF-A0A0W0TQM7-F1
#
_cell.length_a   1.000
_cell.length_b   1.000
_cell.length_c   1.000
_cell.angle_alpha   90.00
_cell.angle_beta   90.00
_cell.angle_gamma   90.00
#
_symmetry.space_group_name_H-M   'P 1'
#
loop_
_entity.id
_entity.type
_entity.pdbx_description
1 polymer ?
#
loop_
_entity_poly.entity_id
_entity_poly.type
_entity_poly.pdbx_seq_one_letter_code
_entity_poly.pdbx_strand_id
1 'polypeptide(L)'
;MGWMLCFSLSANALATSHRPQEMLESIRGTPNEGTYIVEHFCSTCHALNPQIPLGAPRMGVASDWQARSSQGMEVLLHHTEEGFGAMPARGGCFECTDEQLALAIAALLPARKISK
;
A
#
# COMPACT_ATOMS: atom_id res chain seq x y z
N MET A 1 0.99 51.82 31.45
CA MET A 1 1.34 50.49 31.97
C MET A 1 0.23 49.54 31.51
N GLY A 2 0.23 48.93 30.32
CA GLY A 2 1.28 48.11 29.73
C GLY A 2 0.96 46.62 29.88
N TRP A 3 -0.29 46.19 29.64
CA TRP A 3 -0.66 44.77 29.60
C TRP A 3 -0.53 44.26 28.17
N MET A 4 0.71 43.91 27.82
CA MET A 4 1.02 43.11 26.65
C MET A 4 0.61 41.68 26.97
N LEU A 5 -0.61 41.30 26.59
CA LEU A 5 -1.05 39.91 26.60
C LEU A 5 -0.25 39.17 25.52
N CYS A 6 0.87 38.57 25.91
CA CYS A 6 1.52 37.52 25.15
C CYS A 6 0.57 36.31 25.15
N PHE A 7 -0.36 36.27 24.19
CA PHE A 7 -0.93 35.01 23.74
C PHE A 7 0.20 34.25 23.04
N SER A 8 0.89 33.41 23.79
CA SER A 8 1.71 32.35 23.23
C SER A 8 0.81 31.51 22.35
N LEU A 9 0.98 31.65 21.03
CA LEU A 9 0.34 30.80 20.05
C LEU A 9 0.96 29.40 20.22
N SER A 10 0.32 28.57 21.04
CA SER A 10 0.59 27.14 21.09
C SER A 10 0.24 26.55 19.72
N ALA A 11 1.21 26.52 18.82
CA ALA A 11 1.13 25.76 17.58
C ALA A 11 1.26 24.28 17.91
N ASN A 12 0.17 23.66 18.40
CA ASN A 12 0.09 22.21 18.49
C ASN A 12 -1.33 21.75 18.11
N ALA A 13 -1.37 20.89 17.09
CA ALA A 13 -2.48 20.03 16.67
C ALA A 13 -3.59 20.64 15.79
N LEU A 14 -3.22 21.29 14.68
CA LEU A 14 -4.01 21.14 13.45
C LEU A 14 -3.68 19.75 12.87
N ALA A 15 -4.72 18.96 12.58
CA ALA A 15 -4.70 17.55 12.19
C ALA A 15 -3.42 17.06 11.50
N THR A 16 -2.88 15.92 11.98
CA THR A 16 -1.80 15.15 11.31
C THR A 16 -2.13 15.04 9.82
N SER A 17 -1.44 15.83 9.01
CA SER A 17 -1.67 15.91 7.57
C SER A 17 -1.46 14.53 6.94
N HIS A 18 -2.42 14.06 6.16
CA HIS A 18 -2.20 12.92 5.28
C HIS A 18 -1.18 13.35 4.21
N ARG A 19 0.06 12.87 4.31
CA ARG A 19 1.17 13.16 3.37
C ARG A 19 1.68 11.86 2.73
N PRO A 20 0.82 11.14 1.97
CA PRO A 20 1.19 9.86 1.36
C PRO A 20 2.40 10.02 0.44
N GLN A 21 2.51 11.12 -0.31
CA GLN A 21 3.67 11.37 -1.19
C GLN A 21 4.99 11.44 -0.40
N GLU A 22 5.04 12.12 0.76
CA GLU A 22 6.28 12.21 1.53
C GLU A 22 6.72 10.86 2.10
N MET A 23 5.74 10.05 2.53
CA MET A 23 6.02 8.68 2.94
C MET A 23 6.57 7.86 1.76
N LEU A 24 5.93 7.91 0.59
CA LEU A 24 6.34 7.19 -0.62
C LEU A 24 7.73 7.62 -1.10
N GLU A 25 8.05 8.91 -1.05
CA GLU A 25 9.40 9.42 -1.37
C GLU A 25 10.44 8.93 -0.37
N SER A 26 10.10 8.86 0.93
CA SER A 26 11.06 8.42 1.97
C SER A 26 11.47 6.95 1.85
N ILE A 27 10.63 6.11 1.25
CA ILE A 27 10.88 4.68 1.05
C ILE A 27 11.39 4.35 -0.36
N ARG A 28 11.45 5.32 -1.27
CA ARG A 28 11.83 5.10 -2.67
C ARG A 28 13.23 4.51 -2.78
N GLY A 29 13.36 3.42 -3.53
CA GLY A 29 14.62 2.71 -3.79
C GLY A 29 15.10 1.86 -2.61
N THR A 30 14.33 1.76 -1.52
CA THR A 30 14.68 0.85 -0.42
C THR A 30 14.37 -0.60 -0.78
N PRO A 31 15.12 -1.58 -0.26
CA PRO A 31 14.86 -3.00 -0.56
C PRO A 31 13.47 -3.50 -0.16
N ASN A 32 12.79 -2.81 0.75
CA ASN A 32 11.49 -3.16 1.30
C ASN A 32 10.38 -2.16 0.93
N GLU A 33 10.58 -1.34 -0.10
CA GLU A 33 9.61 -0.34 -0.56
C GLU A 33 8.22 -0.93 -0.81
N GLY A 34 8.13 -2.02 -1.58
CA GLY A 34 6.86 -2.70 -1.86
C GLY A 34 6.17 -3.21 -0.59
N THR A 35 6.94 -3.74 0.38
CA THR A 35 6.39 -4.20 1.66
C THR A 35 5.80 -3.05 2.46
N TYR A 36 6.48 -1.91 2.52
CA TYR A 36 5.97 -0.71 3.20
C TYR A 36 4.65 -0.21 2.59
N ILE A 37 4.56 -0.20 1.25
CA ILE A 37 3.32 0.17 0.56
C ILE A 37 2.19 -0.79 0.93
N VAL A 38 2.46 -2.10 0.95
CA VAL A 38 1.46 -3.09 1.33
C VAL A 38 0.99 -2.91 2.76
N GLU A 39 1.90 -2.69 3.69
CA GLU A 39 1.57 -2.43 5.10
C GLU A 39 0.61 -1.25 5.24
N HIS A 40 0.85 -0.16 4.50
CA HIS A 40 0.09 1.08 4.64
C HIS A 40 -1.25 1.08 3.89
N PHE A 41 -1.30 0.50 2.68
CA PHE A 41 -2.46 0.64 1.80
C PHE A 41 -3.22 -0.67 1.56
N CYS A 42 -2.53 -1.80 1.46
CA CYS A 42 -3.13 -3.03 0.95
C CYS A 42 -3.52 -4.03 2.07
N SER A 43 -2.84 -3.96 3.22
CA SER A 43 -2.90 -4.95 4.30
C SER A 43 -4.31 -5.13 4.89
N THR A 44 -5.12 -4.07 4.93
CA THR A 44 -6.51 -4.10 5.40
C THR A 44 -7.34 -5.22 4.75
N CYS A 45 -7.08 -5.49 3.47
CA CYS A 45 -7.76 -6.53 2.68
C CYS A 45 -6.87 -7.75 2.40
N HIS A 46 -5.56 -7.55 2.24
CA HIS A 46 -4.65 -8.60 1.77
C HIS A 46 -3.82 -9.25 2.88
N ALA A 47 -3.92 -8.84 4.15
CA ALA A 47 -3.24 -9.53 5.24
C ALA A 47 -3.71 -11.00 5.36
N LEU A 48 -2.92 -11.84 6.04
CA LEU A 48 -3.33 -13.22 6.35
C LEU A 48 -4.64 -13.28 7.15
N ASN A 49 -4.86 -12.27 8.00
CA ASN A 49 -6.10 -12.04 8.73
C ASN A 49 -6.61 -10.62 8.41
N PRO A 50 -7.37 -10.43 7.32
CA PRO A 50 -7.77 -9.10 6.86
C PRO A 50 -8.91 -8.53 7.70
N GLN A 51 -8.91 -7.22 7.88
CA GLN A 51 -10.02 -6.50 8.52
C GLN A 51 -11.26 -6.49 7.63
N ILE A 52 -11.07 -6.51 6.31
CA ILE A 52 -12.14 -6.53 5.30
C ILE A 52 -12.05 -7.88 4.54
N PRO A 53 -12.79 -8.92 4.96
CA PRO A 53 -12.72 -10.25 4.37
C PRO A 53 -13.63 -10.38 3.13
N LEU A 54 -13.39 -9.59 2.09
CA LEU A 54 -14.15 -9.60 0.83
C LEU A 54 -13.56 -10.56 -0.23
N GLY A 55 -12.76 -11.54 0.18
CA GLY A 55 -12.16 -12.53 -0.73
C GLY A 55 -10.92 -12.05 -1.48
N ALA A 56 -10.26 -10.99 -0.99
CA ALA A 56 -8.95 -10.57 -1.50
C ALA A 56 -7.90 -11.69 -1.27
N PRO A 57 -6.99 -11.94 -2.24
CA PRO A 57 -5.97 -12.96 -2.09
C PRO A 57 -4.98 -12.58 -0.98
N ARG A 58 -4.79 -13.46 0.00
CA ARG A 58 -3.96 -13.17 1.17
C ARG A 58 -2.47 -13.19 0.80
N MET A 59 -1.72 -12.25 1.35
CA MET A 59 -0.28 -12.10 1.15
C MET A 59 0.44 -13.44 1.38
N GLY A 60 1.26 -13.84 0.40
CA GLY A 60 2.10 -15.03 0.50
C GLY A 60 1.36 -16.37 0.41
N VAL A 61 0.03 -16.39 0.36
CA VAL A 61 -0.76 -17.63 0.33
C VAL A 61 -0.85 -18.18 -1.08
N ALA A 62 -0.08 -19.23 -1.38
CA ALA A 62 0.03 -19.79 -2.73
C ALA A 62 -1.32 -20.21 -3.34
N SER A 63 -2.24 -20.78 -2.56
CA SER A 63 -3.56 -21.19 -3.04
C SER A 63 -4.40 -20.02 -3.53
N ASP A 64 -4.25 -18.84 -2.94
CA ASP A 64 -5.04 -17.66 -3.26
C ASP A 64 -4.48 -16.95 -4.52
N TRP A 65 -3.17 -17.09 -4.76
CA TRP A 65 -2.45 -16.40 -5.83
C TRP A 65 -2.23 -17.23 -7.10
N GLN A 66 -2.26 -18.56 -7.05
CA GLN A 66 -1.86 -19.43 -8.17
C GLN A 66 -2.50 -19.04 -9.52
N ALA A 67 -3.83 -18.96 -9.58
CA ALA A 67 -4.57 -18.61 -10.81
C ALA A 67 -4.45 -17.12 -11.21
N ARG A 68 -4.02 -16.26 -10.28
CA ARG A 68 -3.85 -14.83 -10.50
C ARG A 68 -2.45 -14.57 -11.06
N SER A 69 -1.42 -15.12 -10.42
CA SER A 69 -0.03 -15.01 -10.87
C SER A 69 0.23 -15.65 -12.22
N SER A 70 -0.58 -16.66 -12.63
CA SER A 70 -0.48 -17.25 -13.96
C SER A 70 -0.89 -16.31 -15.10
N GLN A 71 -1.61 -15.22 -14.80
CA GLN A 71 -1.95 -14.19 -15.77
C GLN A 71 -0.78 -13.23 -16.07
N GLY A 72 0.26 -13.26 -15.24
CA GLY A 72 1.44 -12.40 -15.38
C GLY A 72 1.31 -11.05 -14.67
N MET A 73 2.44 -10.35 -14.51
CA MET A 73 2.51 -9.08 -13.76
C MET A 73 1.73 -7.96 -14.44
N GLU A 74 1.74 -7.89 -15.76
CA GLU A 74 1.01 -6.86 -16.53
C GLU A 74 -0.49 -6.86 -16.21
N VAL A 75 -1.12 -8.04 -16.22
CA VAL A 75 -2.54 -8.18 -15.91
C VAL A 75 -2.83 -7.86 -14.44
N LEU A 76 -1.94 -8.25 -13.52
CA LEU A 76 -2.08 -7.90 -12.11
C LEU A 76 -1.98 -6.39 -11.88
N LEU A 77 -1.07 -5.72 -12.58
CA LEU A 77 -0.91 -4.28 -12.50
C LEU A 77 -2.14 -3.57 -13.08
N HIS A 78 -2.60 -3.94 -14.27
CA HIS A 78 -3.81 -3.37 -14.87
C HIS A 78 -5.04 -3.49 -13.95
N HIS A 79 -5.29 -4.68 -13.37
CA HIS A 79 -6.37 -4.84 -12.39
C HIS A 79 -6.17 -4.02 -11.12
N THR A 80 -4.91 -3.82 -10.69
CA THR A 80 -4.60 -2.97 -9.54
C THR A 80 -4.85 -1.50 -9.87
N GLU A 81 -4.45 -1.04 -11.05
CA GLU A 81 -4.59 0.35 -11.51
C GLU A 81 -6.07 0.75 -11.60
N GLU A 82 -6.85 -0.02 -12.35
CA GLU A 82 -8.27 0.27 -12.61
C GLU A 82 -9.18 -0.13 -11.43
N GLY A 83 -8.70 -1.02 -10.56
CA GLY A 83 -9.52 -1.72 -9.58
C GLY A 83 -10.20 -2.95 -10.18
N PHE A 84 -10.52 -3.92 -9.33
CA PHE A 84 -11.11 -5.18 -9.77
C PHE A 84 -12.02 -5.79 -8.69
N GLY A 85 -13.30 -5.98 -9.02
CA GLY A 85 -14.29 -6.46 -8.06
C GLY A 85 -14.45 -5.49 -6.89
N ALA A 86 -14.18 -5.95 -5.67
CA ALA A 86 -14.21 -5.12 -4.46
C ALA A 86 -12.90 -4.36 -4.20
N MET A 87 -11.84 -4.60 -4.98
CA MET A 87 -10.57 -3.90 -4.84
C MET A 87 -10.67 -2.50 -5.48
N PRO A 88 -10.43 -1.41 -4.73
CA PRO A 88 -10.47 -0.06 -5.30
C PRO A 88 -9.33 0.15 -6.30
N ALA A 89 -9.49 1.14 -7.19
CA ALA A 89 -8.44 1.59 -8.07
C ALA A 89 -7.16 1.93 -7.29
N ARG A 90 -6.02 1.55 -7.87
CA ARG A 90 -4.66 1.63 -7.31
C ARG A 90 -4.52 1.00 -5.90
N GLY A 91 -5.43 0.10 -5.52
CA GLY A 91 -5.46 -0.49 -4.17
C GLY A 91 -5.60 0.54 -3.04
N GLY A 92 -6.08 1.75 -3.35
CA GLY A 92 -6.14 2.89 -2.44
C GLY A 92 -4.89 3.77 -2.37
N CYS A 93 -3.77 3.39 -3.01
CA CYS A 93 -2.57 4.22 -3.11
C CYS A 93 -2.61 5.07 -4.39
N PHE A 94 -3.37 6.16 -4.38
CA PHE A 94 -3.52 7.02 -5.56
C PHE A 94 -2.23 7.77 -5.93
N GLU A 95 -1.35 7.92 -4.96
CA GLU A 95 -0.07 8.61 -5.08
C GLU A 95 1.10 7.70 -5.48
N CYS A 96 0.93 6.38 -5.41
CA CYS A 96 1.97 5.44 -5.84
C CYS A 96 2.26 5.63 -7.33
N THR A 97 3.52 5.52 -7.74
CA THR A 97 3.85 5.31 -9.16
C THR A 97 3.49 3.88 -9.59
N ASP A 98 3.44 3.60 -10.89
CA ASP A 98 3.15 2.24 -11.38
C ASP A 98 4.26 1.25 -10.99
N GLU A 99 5.51 1.73 -10.90
CA GLU A 99 6.63 0.97 -10.35
C GLU A 99 6.41 0.62 -8.87
N GLN A 100 5.94 1.57 -8.07
CA GLN A 100 5.61 1.35 -6.66
C GLN A 100 4.46 0.35 -6.49
N LEU A 101 3.44 0.43 -7.35
CA LEU A 101 2.37 -0.58 -7.39
C LEU A 101 2.90 -1.95 -7.78
N ALA A 102 3.78 -2.05 -8.78
CA ALA A 102 4.40 -3.31 -9.18
C ALA A 102 5.23 -3.93 -8.05
N LEU A 103 5.98 -3.12 -7.29
CA LEU A 103 6.72 -3.55 -6.10
C LEU A 103 5.77 -4.06 -5.00
N ALA A 104 4.66 -3.35 -4.76
CA ALA A 104 3.65 -3.77 -3.80
C ALA A 104 2.98 -5.10 -4.19
N ILE A 105 2.63 -5.26 -5.48
CA ILE A 105 2.11 -6.52 -6.01
C ILE A 105 3.13 -7.64 -5.82
N ALA A 106 4.40 -7.40 -6.15
CA ALA A 106 5.46 -8.38 -5.95
C ALA A 106 5.62 -8.79 -4.48
N ALA A 107 5.48 -7.85 -3.53
CA ALA A 107 5.52 -8.11 -2.10
C ALA A 107 4.31 -8.94 -1.60
N LEU A 108 3.16 -8.88 -2.28
CA LEU A 108 1.99 -9.70 -1.96
C LEU A 108 2.12 -11.16 -2.45
N LEU A 109 2.88 -11.38 -3.52
CA LEU A 109 3.02 -12.69 -4.13
C LEU A 109 3.76 -13.68 -3.20
N PRO A 110 3.43 -14.98 -3.25
CA PRO A 110 4.22 -16.01 -2.60
C PRO A 110 5.67 -15.98 -3.06
N ALA A 111 6.60 -16.22 -2.13
CA ALA A 111 8.01 -16.36 -2.47
C ALA A 111 8.18 -17.46 -3.54
N ARG A 112 8.79 -17.11 -4.69
CA ARG A 112 9.05 -18.08 -5.75
C ARG A 112 10.03 -19.13 -5.22
N LYS A 113 9.56 -20.37 -5.09
CA LYS A 113 10.44 -21.52 -4.92
C LYS A 113 11.18 -21.70 -6.24
N ILE A 114 12.45 -21.32 -6.29
CA ILE A 114 13.33 -21.74 -7.38
C ILE A 114 13.58 -23.23 -7.14
N SER A 115 12.88 -24.09 -7.90
CA SER A 115 13.27 -25.50 -7.96
C SER A 115 14.68 -25.54 -8.52
N LYS A 116 15.61 -26.15 -7.77
CA LYS A 116 16.82 -26.70 -8.38
C LYS A 116 16.45 -27.80 -9.37
#